data_AF-A0A813JEU6-F1
#
_entry.id   AF-A0A813JEU6-F1
#
_cell.length_a   1.000
_cell.length_b   1.000
_cell.length_c   1.000
_cell.angle_alpha   90.00
_cell.angle_beta   90.00
_cell.angle_gamma   90.00
#
_symmetry.space_group_name_H-M   'P 1'
#
loop_
_entity.id
_entity.type
_entity.pdbx_description
1 polymer ?
#
loop_
_entity_poly.entity_id
_entity_poly.type
_entity_poly.pdbx_seq_one_letter_code
_entity_poly.pdbx_strand_id
1 'polypeptide(L)'
;MEKSQTVWKFLEMPPPAVVATRYLFKSQRLNYARQCGKLTDPKYDKEHAYRLTHPMLVKTSLRLLATEGALQEAAKTSAAALATPEPAAEESSSPRTVMRSSVDGGAGYPSDASTPQRASSQGSGLADSPTSAIAKGGEAAAIQEAEASIVEMLRWAIANGTDQVRQHFLKENGIGVLLSFIFRKGRSESSREEGFGPDQRARNVLNALIKAAGDKFSSVFAHFLSAGGISVLSESVDLLQQHQGFADFVSKLLWIAWDEEAQRAFLSEGHIRE
;
A
#
# COMPACT_ATOMS: atom_id res chain seq x y z
N MET A 1 -6.58 27.49 7.36
CA MET A 1 -6.28 26.61 6.20
C MET A 1 -6.60 25.18 6.57
N GLU A 2 -7.48 24.51 5.84
CA GLU A 2 -7.79 23.08 6.03
C GLU A 2 -6.52 22.27 5.76
N LYS A 3 -5.80 21.92 6.83
CA LYS A 3 -4.63 21.06 6.75
C LYS A 3 -5.09 19.69 6.26
N SER A 4 -4.63 19.29 5.06
CA SER A 4 -4.79 17.97 4.42
C SER A 4 -5.93 17.75 3.40
N GLN A 5 -6.43 18.77 2.71
CA GLN A 5 -6.97 18.50 1.37
C GLN A 5 -5.79 18.14 0.43
N THR A 6 -5.49 16.84 0.32
CA THR A 6 -4.75 16.33 -0.83
C THR A 6 -5.48 16.83 -2.07
N VAL A 7 -4.74 17.48 -2.96
CA VAL A 7 -5.14 18.48 -3.99
C VAL A 7 -6.41 18.16 -4.82
N TRP A 8 -6.98 16.95 -4.75
CA TRP A 8 -8.18 16.54 -5.47
C TRP A 8 -9.01 15.57 -4.62
N LYS A 9 -10.36 15.64 -4.67
CA LYS A 9 -11.18 14.54 -4.16
C LYS A 9 -10.86 13.32 -5.01
N PHE A 10 -10.22 12.32 -4.40
CA PHE A 10 -9.70 11.14 -5.07
C PHE A 10 -10.74 10.43 -5.98
N LEU A 11 -12.01 10.47 -5.57
CA LEU A 11 -13.14 9.89 -6.32
C LEU A 11 -13.53 10.72 -7.56
N GLU A 12 -13.26 12.03 -7.56
CA GLU A 12 -13.56 12.96 -8.66
C GLU A 12 -12.47 12.94 -9.75
N MET A 13 -11.28 12.38 -9.46
CA MET A 13 -10.22 12.26 -10.47
C MET A 13 -10.55 11.19 -11.52
N PRO A 14 -10.28 11.45 -12.82
CA PRO A 14 -10.33 10.42 -13.85
C PRO A 14 -9.41 9.23 -13.51
N PRO A 15 -9.76 7.99 -13.89
CA PRO A 15 -8.94 6.81 -13.58
C PRO A 15 -7.46 6.92 -14.01
N PRO A 16 -7.12 7.49 -15.19
CA PRO A 16 -5.73 7.71 -15.57
C PRO A 16 -4.98 8.66 -14.61
N ALA A 17 -5.66 9.67 -14.06
CA ALA A 17 -5.07 10.62 -13.13
C ALA A 17 -4.80 9.99 -11.75
N VAL A 18 -5.69 9.11 -11.28
CA VAL A 18 -5.49 8.29 -10.07
C VAL A 18 -4.26 7.39 -10.21
N VAL A 19 -4.07 6.77 -11.37
CA VAL A 19 -2.89 5.94 -11.65
C VAL A 19 -1.63 6.82 -11.72
N ALA A 20 -1.67 7.92 -12.47
CA ALA A 20 -0.52 8.79 -12.66
C ALA A 20 -0.03 9.43 -11.35
N THR A 21 -0.94 9.88 -10.49
CA THR A 21 -0.61 10.49 -9.19
C THR A 21 0.15 9.54 -8.26
N ARG A 22 -0.12 8.22 -8.31
CA ARG A 22 0.66 7.19 -7.57
C ARG A 22 2.12 7.10 -8.01
N TYR A 23 2.38 7.33 -9.30
CA TYR A 23 3.74 7.33 -9.84
C TYR A 23 4.47 8.64 -9.57
N LEU A 24 3.77 9.76 -9.71
CA LEU A 24 4.34 11.10 -9.60
C LEU A 24 4.65 11.48 -8.14
N PHE A 25 3.78 11.13 -7.19
CA PHE A 25 3.91 11.54 -5.79
C PHE A 25 4.37 10.38 -4.90
N LYS A 26 5.68 10.07 -4.94
CA LYS A 26 6.26 8.96 -4.18
C LYS A 26 5.98 9.03 -2.68
N SER A 27 6.00 10.22 -2.10
CA SER A 27 5.73 10.47 -0.67
C SER A 27 4.30 10.12 -0.24
N GLN A 28 3.35 10.11 -1.17
CA GLN A 28 1.93 9.86 -0.88
C GLN A 28 1.48 8.44 -1.25
N ARG A 29 2.39 7.57 -1.69
CA ARG A 29 2.06 6.21 -2.17
C ARG A 29 1.30 5.38 -1.15
N LEU A 30 1.69 5.43 0.12
CA LEU A 30 1.01 4.71 1.20
C LEU A 30 -0.43 5.18 1.39
N ASN A 31 -0.64 6.50 1.37
CA ASN A 31 -1.98 7.07 1.49
C ASN A 31 -2.85 6.68 0.30
N TYR A 32 -2.33 6.72 -0.92
CA TYR A 32 -3.06 6.29 -2.11
C TYR A 32 -3.31 4.77 -2.17
N ALA A 33 -2.40 3.96 -1.64
CA ALA A 33 -2.62 2.52 -1.51
C ALA A 33 -3.85 2.25 -0.62
N ARG A 34 -3.88 2.85 0.56
CA ARG A 34 -4.99 2.73 1.51
C ARG A 34 -6.30 3.28 0.99
N GLN A 35 -6.28 4.45 0.36
CA GLN A 35 -7.49 5.06 -0.23
C GLN A 35 -8.08 4.18 -1.34
N CYS A 36 -7.26 3.56 -2.18
CA CYS A 36 -7.75 2.61 -3.17
C CYS A 36 -8.24 1.31 -2.56
N GLY A 37 -7.66 0.86 -1.44
CA GLY A 37 -8.17 -0.27 -0.67
C GLY A 37 -9.65 -0.08 -0.32
N LYS A 38 -10.06 1.15 0.04
CA LYS A 38 -11.49 1.46 0.29
C LYS A 38 -12.39 1.22 -0.92
N LEU A 39 -11.88 1.22 -2.14
CA LEU A 39 -12.69 0.93 -3.33
C LEU A 39 -13.14 -0.53 -3.41
N THR A 40 -12.57 -1.43 -2.60
CA THR A 40 -13.05 -2.82 -2.51
C THR A 40 -14.24 -2.96 -1.56
N ASP A 41 -14.62 -1.92 -0.82
CA ASP A 41 -15.81 -1.95 0.02
C ASP A 41 -17.08 -2.02 -0.86
N PRO A 42 -18.09 -2.82 -0.49
CA PRO A 42 -19.35 -2.94 -1.25
C PRO A 42 -20.05 -1.61 -1.52
N LYS A 43 -19.82 -0.61 -0.67
CA LYS A 43 -20.35 0.76 -0.82
C LYS A 43 -19.85 1.44 -2.10
N TYR A 44 -18.62 1.18 -2.53
CA TYR A 44 -17.99 1.83 -3.69
C TYR A 44 -17.87 0.91 -4.91
N ASP A 45 -18.31 -0.34 -4.78
CA ASP A 45 -18.16 -1.39 -5.79
C ASP A 45 -18.77 -0.99 -7.14
N LYS A 46 -20.01 -0.48 -7.11
CA LYS A 46 -20.77 -0.12 -8.32
C LYS A 46 -20.18 1.07 -9.09
N GLU A 47 -19.66 2.07 -8.38
CA GLU A 47 -19.29 3.35 -8.99
C GLU A 47 -17.79 3.46 -9.28
N HIS A 48 -16.95 2.76 -8.52
CA HIS A 48 -15.51 3.04 -8.54
C HIS A 48 -14.63 1.79 -8.57
N ALA A 49 -15.14 0.60 -8.25
CA ALA A 49 -14.27 -0.58 -8.24
C ALA A 49 -13.78 -0.97 -9.63
N TYR A 50 -14.49 -0.63 -10.71
CA TYR A 50 -13.99 -0.79 -12.08
C TYR A 50 -12.60 -0.15 -12.29
N ARG A 51 -12.24 0.86 -11.50
CA ARG A 51 -10.91 1.50 -11.57
C ARG A 51 -9.81 0.53 -11.17
N LEU A 52 -10.08 -0.38 -10.24
CA LEU A 52 -9.14 -1.38 -9.73
C LEU A 52 -8.72 -2.41 -10.80
N THR A 53 -9.53 -2.62 -11.85
CA THR A 53 -9.18 -3.52 -12.96
C THR A 53 -8.18 -2.90 -13.95
N HIS A 54 -7.82 -1.62 -13.80
CA HIS A 54 -6.94 -0.98 -14.79
C HIS A 54 -5.54 -1.65 -14.80
N PRO A 55 -5.00 -2.06 -15.97
CA PRO A 55 -3.72 -2.78 -16.06
C PRO A 55 -2.55 -2.10 -15.34
N MET A 56 -2.48 -0.77 -15.45
CA MET A 56 -1.44 0.00 -14.76
C MET A 56 -1.54 -0.08 -13.23
N LEU A 57 -2.74 -0.20 -12.64
CA LEU A 57 -2.87 -0.38 -11.20
C LEU A 57 -2.34 -1.73 -10.75
N VAL A 58 -2.59 -2.79 -11.53
CA VAL A 58 -2.03 -4.13 -11.25
C VAL A 58 -0.50 -4.06 -11.29
N LYS A 59 0.05 -3.46 -12.35
CA LYS A 59 1.51 -3.26 -12.49
C LYS A 59 2.11 -2.45 -11.34
N THR A 60 1.49 -1.33 -10.95
CA THR A 60 1.97 -0.55 -9.80
C THR A 60 1.92 -1.37 -8.52
N SER A 61 0.82 -2.08 -8.29
CA SER A 61 0.57 -2.87 -7.09
C SER A 61 1.62 -3.97 -6.94
N LEU A 62 1.89 -4.72 -8.01
CA LEU A 62 2.94 -5.73 -8.04
C LEU A 62 4.32 -5.12 -7.78
N ARG A 63 4.64 -3.99 -8.44
CA ARG A 63 5.92 -3.31 -8.21
C ARG A 63 6.10 -2.85 -6.77
N LEU A 64 5.04 -2.35 -6.12
CA LEU A 64 5.07 -1.92 -4.73
C LEU A 64 5.26 -3.10 -3.76
N LEU A 65 4.66 -4.26 -4.04
CA LEU A 65 4.88 -5.48 -3.23
C LEU A 65 6.29 -6.05 -3.41
N ALA A 66 6.77 -6.08 -4.65
CA ALA A 66 8.09 -6.60 -5.00
C ALA A 66 9.23 -5.73 -4.43
N THR A 67 9.07 -4.41 -4.48
CA THR A 67 10.10 -3.47 -4.03
C THR A 67 9.86 -3.11 -2.57
N GLU A 68 10.40 -3.92 -1.66
CA GLU A 68 10.28 -3.75 -0.20
C GLU A 68 10.64 -2.34 0.28
N GLY A 69 11.65 -1.74 -0.34
CA GLY A 69 12.08 -0.37 -0.06
C GLY A 69 11.11 0.70 -0.56
N ALA A 70 10.28 0.46 -1.58
CA ALA A 70 9.45 1.51 -2.16
C ALA A 70 8.34 2.00 -1.21
N LEU A 71 7.85 1.13 -0.34
CA LEU A 71 6.88 1.49 0.71
C LEU A 71 7.59 2.08 1.95
N GLN A 72 8.74 1.53 2.33
CA GLN A 72 9.56 2.07 3.43
C GLN A 72 10.13 3.46 3.11
N GLU A 73 10.59 3.71 1.89
CA GLU A 73 11.05 5.03 1.42
C GLU A 73 9.90 6.04 1.40
N ALA A 74 8.72 5.63 0.95
CA ALA A 74 7.53 6.47 0.98
C ALA A 74 7.15 6.84 2.43
N ALA A 75 7.24 5.87 3.35
CA ALA A 75 6.99 6.07 4.77
C ALA A 75 7.96 7.10 5.39
N LYS A 76 9.27 6.90 5.18
CA LYS A 76 10.33 7.82 5.62
C LYS A 76 10.17 9.22 5.03
N THR A 77 9.83 9.32 3.73
CA THR A 77 9.63 10.62 3.05
C THR A 77 8.41 11.35 3.60
N SER A 78 7.31 10.63 3.85
CA SER A 78 6.10 11.20 4.45
C SER A 78 6.36 11.70 5.87
N ALA A 79 7.12 10.95 6.66
CA ALA A 79 7.51 11.36 8.02
C ALA A 79 8.40 12.61 8.00
N ALA A 80 9.36 12.68 7.08
CA ALA A 80 10.23 13.85 6.92
C ALA A 80 9.47 15.11 6.49
N ALA A 81 8.48 14.98 5.59
CA ALA A 81 7.65 16.10 5.17
C ALA A 81 6.77 16.68 6.29
N LEU A 82 6.33 15.85 7.24
CA LEU A 82 5.58 16.27 8.43
C LEU A 82 6.47 16.91 9.50
N ALA A 83 7.75 16.54 9.54
CA ALA A 83 8.71 17.04 10.53
C ALA A 83 9.41 18.33 10.13
N THR A 84 9.18 18.85 8.92
CA THR A 84 9.77 20.14 8.49
C THR A 84 9.01 21.27 9.18
N PRO A 85 9.60 21.99 10.14
CA PRO A 85 8.93 23.11 10.78
C PRO A 85 8.63 24.18 9.74
N GLU A 86 7.37 24.58 9.69
CA GLU A 86 6.88 25.72 8.91
C GLU A 86 7.83 26.90 9.18
N PRO A 87 8.51 27.48 8.17
CA PRO A 87 9.40 28.60 8.40
C PRO A 87 8.57 29.69 9.06
N ALA A 88 8.95 30.05 10.28
CA ALA A 88 8.30 31.10 11.05
C ALA A 88 8.16 32.30 10.11
N ALA A 89 6.92 32.72 9.88
CA ALA A 89 6.62 33.88 9.07
C ALA A 89 7.46 35.04 9.60
N GLU A 90 8.50 35.43 8.85
CA GLU A 90 9.19 36.69 9.08
C GLU A 90 8.14 37.77 8.88
N GLU A 91 7.67 38.35 9.99
CA GLU A 91 6.92 39.59 10.01
C GLU A 91 7.79 40.67 9.36
N SER A 92 7.71 40.79 8.03
CA SER A 92 8.23 41.95 7.32
C SER A 92 7.40 43.18 7.73
N SER A 93 7.91 43.89 8.73
CA SER A 93 7.45 45.22 9.09
C SER A 93 7.73 46.17 7.93
N SER A 94 6.72 46.48 7.13
CA SER A 94 6.74 47.68 6.29
C SER A 94 5.91 48.79 6.92
N PRO A 95 6.41 50.04 6.96
CA PRO A 95 5.79 51.14 7.67
C PRO A 95 4.57 51.67 6.92
N ARG A 96 3.53 51.94 7.69
CA ARG A 96 2.23 52.45 7.30
C ARG A 96 2.33 53.96 7.04
N THR A 97 2.36 54.39 5.79
CA THR A 97 2.18 55.81 5.44
C THR A 97 0.70 56.18 5.51
N VAL A 98 0.41 57.19 6.32
CA VAL A 98 -0.90 57.78 6.57
C VAL A 98 -1.20 58.83 5.49
N MET A 99 -2.35 58.73 4.81
CA MET A 99 -3.07 59.93 4.37
C MET A 99 -4.58 59.76 4.57
N ARG A 100 -5.13 60.75 5.28
CA ARG A 100 -6.54 60.97 5.65
C ARG A 100 -7.33 61.59 4.50
N SER A 101 -8.61 61.22 4.41
CA SER A 101 -9.74 62.05 3.93
C SER A 101 -11.03 61.28 4.25
N SER A 102 -11.61 61.43 5.45
CA SER A 102 -12.79 62.26 5.75
C SER A 102 -13.95 62.09 4.77
N VAL A 103 -15.03 61.38 5.18
CA VAL A 103 -16.45 61.82 5.09
C VAL A 103 -17.28 61.04 6.15
N ASP A 104 -18.14 61.79 6.82
CA ASP A 104 -19.09 61.45 7.89
C ASP A 104 -20.20 60.45 7.55
N GLY A 105 -20.78 59.85 8.59
CA GLY A 105 -22.13 59.26 8.56
C GLY A 105 -22.37 58.23 9.66
N GLY A 106 -22.93 58.67 10.80
CA GLY A 106 -23.07 57.89 12.04
C GLY A 106 -24.41 57.16 12.28
N ALA A 107 -24.53 56.71 13.54
CA ALA A 107 -25.64 56.04 14.25
C ALA A 107 -25.80 54.52 13.99
N GLY A 108 -25.87 53.62 14.98
CA GLY A 108 -25.88 53.72 16.45
C GLY A 108 -25.79 52.32 17.10
N TYR A 109 -25.33 52.31 18.36
CA TYR A 109 -25.21 51.20 19.34
C TYR A 109 -26.60 50.79 19.94
N PRO A 110 -26.80 49.67 20.70
CA PRO A 110 -26.04 49.17 21.89
C PRO A 110 -25.67 47.66 21.84
N SER A 111 -24.53 47.22 22.39
CA SER A 111 -24.13 46.98 23.81
C SER A 111 -24.73 45.71 24.43
N ASP A 112 -23.88 44.71 24.69
CA ASP A 112 -23.73 43.96 25.96
C ASP A 112 -22.53 43.00 25.80
N ALA A 113 -21.36 43.26 26.40
CA ALA A 113 -20.98 43.03 27.80
C ALA A 113 -20.91 41.55 28.19
N SER A 114 -19.70 40.98 28.23
CA SER A 114 -19.07 40.44 29.47
C SER A 114 -17.94 39.44 29.16
N THR A 115 -16.72 39.86 29.44
CA THR A 115 -15.53 39.01 29.67
C THR A 115 -15.47 38.64 31.15
N PRO A 116 -14.81 37.53 31.51
CA PRO A 116 -13.75 37.68 32.51
C PRO A 116 -12.44 36.95 32.16
N GLN A 117 -11.32 37.64 32.44
CA GLN A 117 -9.98 37.09 32.69
C GLN A 117 -10.06 36.10 33.89
N ARG A 118 -9.16 35.17 34.17
CA ARG A 118 -7.69 35.22 34.25
C ARG A 118 -7.25 33.85 34.79
N ALA A 119 -6.11 33.30 34.36
CA ALA A 119 -5.10 32.71 35.25
C ALA A 119 -3.98 32.04 34.45
N SER A 120 -2.80 32.62 34.62
CA SER A 120 -1.48 32.10 34.29
C SER A 120 -1.08 30.96 35.21
N SER A 121 -0.46 29.91 34.68
CA SER A 121 0.54 29.11 35.41
C SER A 121 1.58 28.53 34.45
N GLN A 122 2.79 29.10 34.54
CA GLN A 122 4.03 28.51 34.05
C GLN A 122 4.28 27.16 34.73
N GLY A 123 4.69 26.17 33.94
CA GLY A 123 5.18 24.89 34.40
C GLY A 123 6.22 24.38 33.40
N SER A 124 7.44 24.89 33.54
CA SER A 124 8.64 24.42 32.84
C SER A 124 9.02 23.04 33.38
N GLY A 125 8.70 21.99 32.63
CA GLY A 125 9.21 20.64 32.83
C GLY A 125 9.92 20.19 31.56
N LEU A 126 11.26 20.25 31.56
CA LEU A 126 12.11 19.54 30.62
C LEU A 126 11.89 18.04 30.82
N ALA A 127 11.01 17.45 30.01
CA ALA A 127 10.88 16.01 29.90
C ALA A 127 11.67 15.56 28.68
N ASP A 128 12.75 14.82 28.93
CA ASP A 128 13.43 14.02 27.91
C ASP A 128 12.39 13.16 27.19
N SER A 129 12.29 13.42 25.90
CA SER A 129 11.23 12.94 25.03
C SER A 129 11.53 11.50 24.57
N PRO A 130 10.71 10.48 24.93
CA PRO A 130 10.82 9.14 24.36
C PRO A 130 10.12 9.08 22.99
N THR A 131 10.43 10.01 22.07
CA THR A 131 9.63 10.22 20.84
C THR A 131 10.03 9.30 19.69
N SER A 132 11.16 8.60 19.80
CA SER A 132 11.69 7.75 18.72
C SER A 132 10.97 6.39 18.58
N ALA A 133 10.50 5.79 19.69
CA ALA A 133 9.88 4.47 19.65
C ALA A 133 8.40 4.51 19.19
N ILE A 134 7.67 5.57 19.56
CA ILE A 134 6.24 5.74 19.24
C ILE A 134 6.05 6.04 17.73
N ALA A 135 6.95 6.81 17.13
CA ALA A 135 6.92 7.11 15.69
C ALA A 135 7.16 5.86 14.81
N LYS A 136 8.06 4.96 15.24
CA LYS A 136 8.38 3.71 14.51
C LYS A 136 7.22 2.71 14.50
N GLY A 137 6.46 2.64 15.59
CA GLY A 137 5.28 1.77 15.68
C GLY A 137 4.18 2.17 14.68
N GLY A 138 3.92 3.47 14.55
CA GLY A 138 2.93 3.99 13.60
C GLY A 138 3.32 3.78 12.14
N GLU A 139 4.61 3.90 11.82
CA GLU A 139 5.13 3.70 10.46
C GLU A 139 4.97 2.25 9.99
N ALA A 140 5.34 1.28 10.83
CA ALA A 140 5.21 -0.13 10.52
C ALA A 140 3.74 -0.54 10.30
N ALA A 141 2.83 -0.04 11.15
CA ALA A 141 1.39 -0.28 11.00
C ALA A 141 0.85 0.30 9.69
N ALA A 142 1.27 1.50 9.31
CA ALA A 142 0.86 2.13 8.05
C ALA A 142 1.35 1.36 6.81
N ILE A 143 2.56 0.80 6.85
CA ILE A 143 3.09 -0.06 5.78
C ILE A 143 2.26 -1.34 5.70
N GLN A 144 1.99 -2.01 6.82
CA GLN A 144 1.18 -3.24 6.84
C GLN A 144 -0.25 -3.00 6.31
N GLU A 145 -0.87 -1.87 6.65
CA GLU A 145 -2.19 -1.48 6.14
C GLU A 145 -2.16 -1.21 4.64
N ALA A 146 -1.09 -0.57 4.14
CA ALA A 146 -0.91 -0.33 2.71
C ALA A 146 -0.69 -1.64 1.94
N GLU A 147 0.15 -2.55 2.44
CA GLU A 147 0.34 -3.89 1.86
C GLU A 147 -0.98 -4.66 1.82
N ALA A 148 -1.73 -4.67 2.92
CA ALA A 148 -3.06 -5.28 2.98
C ALA A 148 -4.00 -4.74 1.91
N SER A 149 -4.01 -3.42 1.73
CA SER A 149 -4.82 -2.73 0.72
C SER A 149 -4.39 -3.14 -0.69
N ILE A 150 -3.08 -3.19 -0.96
CA ILE A 150 -2.54 -3.57 -2.27
C ILE A 150 -2.89 -5.03 -2.61
N VAL A 151 -2.74 -5.95 -1.66
CA VAL A 151 -3.10 -7.36 -1.84
C VAL A 151 -4.60 -7.51 -2.12
N GLU A 152 -5.45 -6.79 -1.40
CA GLU A 152 -6.90 -6.84 -1.61
C GLU A 152 -7.32 -6.22 -2.96
N MET A 153 -6.68 -5.13 -3.38
CA MET A 153 -6.84 -4.57 -4.72
C MET A 153 -6.48 -5.58 -5.81
N LEU A 154 -5.36 -6.31 -5.65
CA LEU A 154 -4.94 -7.34 -6.60
C LEU A 154 -5.95 -8.50 -6.64
N ARG A 155 -6.44 -8.95 -5.48
CA ARG A 155 -7.48 -10.00 -5.39
C ARG A 155 -8.71 -9.58 -6.18
N TRP A 156 -9.19 -8.36 -5.94
CA TRP A 156 -10.38 -7.84 -6.60
C TRP A 156 -10.15 -7.69 -8.11
N ALA A 157 -9.00 -7.16 -8.53
CA ALA A 157 -8.66 -6.96 -9.94
C ALA A 157 -8.56 -8.28 -10.71
N ILE A 158 -8.02 -9.35 -10.11
CA ILE A 158 -7.94 -10.66 -10.75
C ILE A 158 -9.32 -11.33 -10.85
N ALA A 159 -10.11 -11.23 -9.77
CA ALA A 159 -11.44 -11.84 -9.70
C ALA A 159 -12.45 -11.19 -10.64
N ASN A 160 -12.42 -9.86 -10.77
CA ASN A 160 -13.43 -9.08 -11.50
C ASN A 160 -12.90 -8.45 -12.80
N GLY A 161 -11.59 -8.54 -13.06
CA GLY A 161 -10.96 -7.99 -14.26
C GLY A 161 -11.23 -8.80 -15.52
N THR A 162 -10.89 -8.21 -16.67
CA THR A 162 -10.87 -8.90 -17.96
C THR A 162 -9.67 -9.82 -18.07
N ASP A 163 -9.63 -10.66 -19.11
CA ASP A 163 -8.45 -11.50 -19.38
C ASP A 163 -7.19 -10.68 -19.59
N GLN A 164 -7.31 -9.48 -20.17
CA GLN A 164 -6.18 -8.56 -20.34
C GLN A 164 -5.55 -8.19 -18.99
N VAL A 165 -6.36 -7.97 -17.96
CA VAL A 165 -5.88 -7.64 -16.60
C VAL A 165 -5.07 -8.80 -16.02
N ARG A 166 -5.58 -10.03 -16.17
CA ARG A 166 -4.89 -11.26 -15.76
C ARG A 166 -3.59 -11.48 -16.54
N GLN A 167 -3.59 -11.24 -17.84
CA GLN A 167 -2.39 -11.32 -18.67
C GLN A 167 -1.33 -10.31 -18.23
N HIS A 168 -1.74 -9.08 -17.86
CA HIS A 168 -0.81 -8.10 -17.28
C HIS A 168 -0.27 -8.54 -15.92
N PHE A 169 -1.10 -9.12 -15.05
CA PHE A 169 -0.64 -9.71 -13.79
C PHE A 169 0.44 -10.78 -14.03
N LEU A 170 0.21 -11.69 -14.98
CA LEU A 170 1.16 -12.77 -15.31
C LEU A 170 2.44 -12.24 -15.96
N LYS A 171 2.33 -11.30 -16.90
CA LYS A 171 3.48 -10.67 -17.58
C LYS A 171 4.43 -9.95 -16.62
N GLU A 172 3.91 -9.43 -15.51
CA GLU A 172 4.70 -8.77 -14.46
C GLU A 172 5.13 -9.75 -13.36
N ASN A 173 5.17 -11.06 -13.64
CA ASN A 173 5.53 -12.13 -12.71
C ASN A 173 4.72 -12.10 -11.40
N GLY A 174 3.40 -11.86 -11.50
CA GLY A 174 2.55 -11.68 -10.33
C GLY A 174 2.53 -12.86 -9.36
N ILE A 175 2.65 -14.11 -9.86
CA ILE A 175 2.75 -15.31 -9.01
C ILE A 175 4.04 -15.26 -8.18
N GLY A 176 5.19 -15.02 -8.82
CA GLY A 176 6.46 -14.90 -8.13
C GLY A 176 6.46 -13.80 -7.08
N VAL A 177 5.94 -12.61 -7.41
CA VAL A 177 5.82 -11.48 -6.47
C VAL A 177 4.97 -11.85 -5.25
N LEU A 178 3.84 -12.53 -5.44
CA LEU A 178 2.98 -12.95 -4.33
C LEU A 178 3.63 -14.02 -3.46
N LEU A 179 4.31 -15.01 -4.06
CA LEU A 179 5.00 -16.05 -3.31
C LEU A 179 6.18 -15.48 -2.51
N SER A 180 7.00 -14.63 -3.12
CA SER A 180 8.06 -13.91 -2.41
C SER A 180 7.51 -13.05 -1.28
N PHE A 181 6.38 -12.37 -1.49
CA PHE A 181 5.69 -11.62 -0.44
C PHE A 181 5.25 -12.52 0.71
N ILE A 182 4.59 -13.65 0.42
CA ILE A 182 4.13 -14.64 1.40
C ILE A 182 5.30 -15.19 2.23
N PHE A 183 6.39 -15.60 1.57
CA PHE A 183 7.55 -16.17 2.26
C PHE A 183 8.29 -15.13 3.10
N ARG A 184 8.46 -13.90 2.59
CA ARG A 184 9.06 -12.80 3.35
C ARG A 184 8.25 -12.46 4.61
N LYS A 185 6.94 -12.29 4.43
CA LYS A 185 6.00 -12.09 5.56
C LYS A 185 6.18 -13.21 6.58
N GLY A 186 6.26 -14.45 6.09
CA GLY A 186 6.39 -15.58 6.97
C GLY A 186 7.69 -15.66 7.75
N ARG A 187 8.82 -15.27 7.16
CA ARG A 187 10.08 -15.14 7.91
C ARG A 187 10.06 -14.03 8.96
N SER A 188 9.36 -12.94 8.67
CA SER A 188 9.24 -11.81 9.60
C SER A 188 8.34 -12.14 10.79
N GLU A 189 7.35 -13.00 10.58
CA GLU A 189 6.31 -13.36 11.55
C GLU A 189 6.63 -14.68 12.29
N SER A 190 7.45 -15.58 11.71
CA SER A 190 7.89 -16.84 12.35
C SER A 190 8.63 -16.64 13.66
N SER A 191 9.23 -15.46 13.85
CA SER A 191 9.94 -15.09 15.08
C SER A 191 9.00 -14.60 16.19
N ARG A 192 7.71 -14.41 15.92
CA ARG A 192 6.78 -13.68 16.78
C ARG A 192 5.65 -14.54 17.38
N GLU A 193 5.14 -15.53 16.66
CA GLU A 193 3.95 -16.29 17.09
C GLU A 193 3.99 -17.78 16.71
N GLU A 194 3.54 -18.65 17.63
CA GLU A 194 3.28 -20.07 17.35
C GLU A 194 2.00 -20.24 16.52
N GLY A 195 2.03 -21.13 15.52
CA GLY A 195 0.86 -21.40 14.65
C GLY A 195 0.72 -20.46 13.45
N PHE A 196 1.75 -19.67 13.14
CA PHE A 196 1.77 -18.77 12.01
C PHE A 196 1.85 -19.53 10.66
N GLY A 197 1.20 -19.01 9.62
CA GLY A 197 1.11 -19.61 8.29
C GLY A 197 1.01 -18.57 7.17
N PRO A 198 0.97 -19.00 5.90
CA PRO A 198 1.00 -18.08 4.76
C PRO A 198 -0.16 -17.07 4.77
N ASP A 199 0.15 -15.78 4.51
CA ASP A 199 -0.81 -14.65 4.60
C ASP A 199 -2.10 -14.95 3.82
N GLN A 200 -3.22 -14.97 4.54
CA GLN A 200 -4.51 -15.40 4.01
C GLN A 200 -5.00 -14.51 2.86
N ARG A 201 -4.67 -13.20 2.86
CA ARG A 201 -5.10 -12.29 1.80
C ARG A 201 -4.34 -12.59 0.52
N ALA A 202 -3.02 -12.81 0.61
CA ALA A 202 -2.22 -13.18 -0.55
C ALA A 202 -2.64 -14.54 -1.13
N ARG A 203 -2.98 -15.50 -0.27
CA ARG A 203 -3.61 -16.78 -0.69
C ARG A 203 -4.92 -16.56 -1.44
N ASN A 204 -5.75 -15.62 -1.01
CA ASN A 204 -7.01 -15.30 -1.70
C ASN A 204 -6.78 -14.71 -3.10
N VAL A 205 -5.67 -14.00 -3.33
CA VAL A 205 -5.29 -13.54 -4.67
C VAL A 205 -4.96 -14.72 -5.58
N LEU A 206 -4.16 -15.68 -5.10
CA LEU A 206 -3.85 -16.90 -5.85
C LEU A 206 -5.09 -17.75 -6.11
N ASN A 207 -5.99 -17.89 -5.14
CA ASN A 207 -7.27 -18.58 -5.32
C ASN A 207 -8.16 -17.90 -6.37
N ALA A 208 -8.18 -16.56 -6.40
CA ALA A 208 -8.88 -15.82 -7.45
C ALA A 208 -8.27 -16.08 -8.83
N LEU A 209 -6.94 -16.16 -8.92
CA LEU A 209 -6.25 -16.51 -10.17
C LEU A 209 -6.55 -17.94 -10.62
N ILE A 210 -6.46 -18.92 -9.71
CA ILE A 210 -6.79 -20.33 -9.98
C ILE A 210 -8.22 -20.44 -10.51
N LYS A 211 -9.18 -19.81 -9.81
CA LYS A 211 -10.59 -19.82 -10.22
C LYS A 211 -10.81 -19.18 -11.59
N ALA A 212 -10.12 -18.07 -11.88
CA ALA A 212 -10.26 -17.37 -13.15
C ALA A 212 -9.56 -18.08 -14.32
N ALA A 213 -8.45 -18.77 -14.06
CA ALA A 213 -7.73 -19.54 -15.07
C ALA A 213 -8.42 -20.89 -15.37
N GLY A 214 -9.11 -21.49 -14.40
CA GLY A 214 -9.75 -22.79 -14.53
C GLY A 214 -8.75 -23.85 -14.97
N ASP A 215 -9.11 -24.62 -16.00
CA ASP A 215 -8.27 -25.69 -16.54
C ASP A 215 -6.93 -25.21 -17.13
N LYS A 216 -6.78 -23.90 -17.41
CA LYS A 216 -5.54 -23.32 -17.92
C LYS A 216 -4.53 -23.01 -16.81
N PHE A 217 -4.88 -23.21 -15.54
CA PHE A 217 -4.01 -22.84 -14.43
C PHE A 217 -2.69 -23.60 -14.44
N SER A 218 -2.68 -24.86 -14.85
CA SER A 218 -1.45 -25.66 -14.93
C SER A 218 -0.43 -25.06 -15.92
N SER A 219 -0.86 -24.67 -17.12
CA SER A 219 -0.02 -23.98 -18.12
C SER A 219 0.46 -22.61 -17.62
N VAL A 220 -0.41 -21.85 -16.94
CA VAL A 220 -0.03 -20.58 -16.30
C VAL A 220 1.08 -20.80 -15.25
N PHE A 221 0.96 -21.85 -14.44
CA PHE A 221 1.94 -22.18 -13.43
C PHE A 221 3.24 -22.73 -14.01
N ALA A 222 3.16 -23.54 -15.08
CA ALA A 222 4.32 -24.01 -15.82
C ALA A 222 5.14 -22.84 -16.40
N HIS A 223 4.47 -21.84 -16.98
CA HIS A 223 5.14 -20.62 -17.44
C HIS A 223 5.84 -19.88 -16.29
N PHE A 224 5.20 -19.80 -15.12
CA PHE A 224 5.84 -19.24 -13.93
C PHE A 224 7.10 -20.03 -13.54
N LEU A 225 7.05 -21.37 -13.50
CA LEU A 225 8.20 -22.21 -13.19
C LEU A 225 9.34 -21.95 -14.17
N SER A 226 9.07 -21.99 -15.48
CA SER A 226 10.06 -21.71 -16.53
C SER A 226 10.59 -20.28 -16.52
N ALA A 227 9.88 -19.32 -15.94
CA ALA A 227 10.29 -17.92 -15.81
C ALA A 227 11.08 -17.63 -14.52
N GLY A 228 11.71 -18.65 -13.93
CA GLY A 228 12.49 -18.53 -12.69
C GLY A 228 11.67 -18.75 -11.42
N GLY A 229 10.48 -19.32 -11.54
CA GLY A 229 9.61 -19.65 -10.40
C GLY A 229 10.23 -20.68 -9.45
N ILE A 230 11.08 -21.58 -9.95
CA ILE A 230 11.77 -22.55 -9.08
C ILE A 230 12.78 -21.84 -8.20
N SER A 231 13.43 -20.77 -8.67
CA SER A 231 14.31 -19.96 -7.82
C SER A 231 13.54 -19.38 -6.62
N VAL A 232 12.34 -18.83 -6.84
CA VAL A 232 11.46 -18.31 -5.77
C VAL A 232 11.08 -19.40 -4.76
N LEU A 233 10.73 -20.60 -5.24
CA LEU A 233 10.42 -21.73 -4.36
C LEU A 233 11.66 -22.21 -3.59
N SER A 234 12.80 -22.31 -4.27
CA SER A 234 14.07 -22.79 -3.69
C SER A 234 14.59 -21.86 -2.59
N GLU A 235 14.40 -20.56 -2.77
CA GLU A 235 14.76 -19.56 -1.76
C GLU A 235 13.97 -19.77 -0.47
N SER A 236 12.80 -20.41 -0.51
CA SER A 236 11.91 -20.62 0.65
C SER A 236 12.07 -21.96 1.38
N VAL A 237 13.00 -22.82 0.93
CA VAL A 237 13.14 -24.20 1.44
C VAL A 237 13.33 -24.25 2.96
N ASP A 238 14.08 -23.32 3.53
CA ASP A 238 14.27 -23.17 4.98
C ASP A 238 12.92 -23.02 5.71
N LEU A 239 12.07 -22.12 5.21
CA LEU A 239 10.75 -21.84 5.76
C LEU A 239 9.81 -23.04 5.58
N LEU A 240 9.87 -23.73 4.44
CA LEU A 240 9.06 -24.92 4.17
C LEU A 240 9.43 -26.07 5.12
N GLN A 241 10.72 -26.26 5.41
CA GLN A 241 11.20 -27.30 6.32
C GLN A 241 10.83 -27.03 7.78
N GLN A 242 10.80 -25.75 8.18
CA GLN A 242 10.52 -25.35 9.56
C GLN A 242 9.03 -25.22 9.87
N HIS A 243 8.19 -24.93 8.86
CA HIS A 243 6.78 -24.61 9.07
C HIS A 243 5.86 -25.43 8.16
N GLN A 244 5.17 -26.41 8.75
CA GLN A 244 4.23 -27.29 8.04
C GLN A 244 3.15 -26.53 7.26
N GLY A 245 2.65 -25.40 7.79
CA GLY A 245 1.63 -24.59 7.11
C GLY A 245 2.08 -24.03 5.76
N PHE A 246 3.38 -23.72 5.61
CA PHE A 246 3.95 -23.29 4.33
C PHE A 246 4.20 -24.47 3.39
N ALA A 247 4.71 -25.60 3.92
CA ALA A 247 4.89 -26.82 3.15
C ALA A 247 3.56 -27.32 2.56
N ASP A 248 2.49 -27.37 3.36
CA ASP A 248 1.14 -27.76 2.91
C ASP A 248 0.59 -26.80 1.85
N PHE A 249 0.84 -25.50 2.02
CA PHE A 249 0.41 -24.49 1.07
C PHE A 249 1.09 -24.65 -0.30
N VAL A 250 2.42 -24.78 -0.33
CA VAL A 250 3.17 -24.98 -1.58
C VAL A 250 2.82 -26.33 -2.21
N SER A 251 2.68 -27.38 -1.40
CA SER A 251 2.29 -28.71 -1.89
C SER A 251 0.91 -28.71 -2.54
N LYS A 252 -0.08 -28.01 -1.95
CA LYS A 252 -1.42 -27.84 -2.54
C LYS A 252 -1.36 -27.04 -3.84
N LEU A 253 -0.55 -25.97 -3.88
CA LEU A 253 -0.40 -25.14 -5.08
C LEU A 253 0.20 -25.96 -6.23
N LEU A 254 1.25 -26.73 -5.95
CA LEU A 254 1.87 -27.64 -6.91
C LEU A 254 0.86 -28.69 -7.37
N TRP A 255 0.18 -29.37 -6.45
CA TRP A 255 -0.82 -30.39 -6.74
C TRP A 255 -1.90 -29.91 -7.72
N ILE A 256 -2.43 -28.70 -7.51
CA ILE A 256 -3.45 -28.11 -8.38
C ILE A 256 -2.90 -27.87 -9.80
N ALA A 257 -1.62 -27.55 -9.93
CA ALA A 257 -0.97 -27.26 -11.20
C ALA A 257 -0.25 -28.47 -11.83
N TRP A 258 -0.24 -29.65 -11.20
CA TRP A 258 0.73 -30.72 -11.46
C TRP A 258 0.46 -31.57 -12.72
N ASP A 259 0.31 -30.92 -13.87
CA ASP A 259 0.20 -31.59 -15.16
C ASP A 259 1.57 -31.84 -15.82
N GLU A 260 1.55 -32.42 -17.01
CA GLU A 260 2.75 -32.75 -17.77
C GLU A 260 3.58 -31.49 -18.11
N GLU A 261 2.94 -30.35 -18.39
CA GLU A 261 3.63 -29.10 -18.73
C GLU A 261 4.37 -28.55 -17.49
N ALA A 262 3.69 -28.52 -16.34
CA ALA A 262 4.28 -28.09 -15.08
C ALA A 262 5.40 -29.02 -14.62
N GLN A 263 5.25 -30.34 -14.80
CA GLN A 263 6.29 -31.32 -14.49
C GLN A 263 7.55 -31.11 -15.33
N ARG A 264 7.39 -30.92 -16.66
CA ARG A 264 8.53 -30.62 -17.55
C ARG A 264 9.22 -29.32 -17.17
N ALA A 265 8.44 -28.27 -16.89
CA ALA A 265 8.98 -27.00 -16.43
C ALA A 265 9.76 -27.17 -15.11
N PHE A 266 9.20 -27.91 -14.16
CA PHE A 266 9.82 -28.21 -12.86
C PHE A 266 11.18 -28.91 -13.00
N LEU A 267 11.27 -29.90 -13.90
CA LEU A 267 12.49 -30.69 -14.10
C LEU A 267 13.54 -29.97 -14.97
N SER A 268 13.12 -28.99 -15.77
CA SER A 268 14.00 -28.30 -16.73
C SER A 268 15.07 -27.39 -16.08
N GLU A 269 14.77 -26.68 -14.98
CA GLU A 269 15.80 -25.89 -14.28
C GLU A 269 16.73 -26.75 -13.41
N GLY A 270 16.30 -27.97 -13.04
CA GLY A 270 17.13 -28.91 -12.27
C GLY A 270 18.42 -29.31 -13.00
N HIS A 271 18.39 -29.32 -14.34
CA HIS A 271 19.53 -29.65 -15.18
C HIS A 271 20.53 -28.49 -15.37
N ILE A 272 20.23 -27.27 -14.89
CA ILE A 272 21.07 -26.08 -15.08
C ILE A 272 21.98 -25.84 -13.85
N ARG A 273 21.77 -26.56 -12.73
CA ARG A 273 22.51 -26.35 -11.47
C ARG A 273 23.40 -27.53 -11.03
N GLU A 274 23.59 -28.55 -11.87
CA GLU A 274 24.66 -29.56 -11.73
C GLU A 274 25.87 -29.21 -12.61
#